data_AF-A0A6B3L5M3-F1
#
_entry.id   AF-A0A6B3L5M3-F1
#
_cell.length_a   1.000
_cell.length_b   1.000
_cell.length_c   1.000
_cell.angle_alpha   90.00
_cell.angle_beta   90.00
_cell.angle_gamma   90.00
#
_symmetry.space_group_name_H-M   'P 1'
#
loop_
_entity.id
_entity.type
_entity.pdbx_description
1 polymer ?
#
loop_
_entity_poly.entity_id
_entity_poly.type
_entity_poly.pdbx_seq_one_letter_code
_entity_poly.pdbx_strand_id
1 'polypeptide(L)'
;MKPSPVRWLCALILVAAITSCSSPYPGYKHKPYTIKGQRYHPIHPNHAVGIKQQGGASWYDERRFFSSGTTALGEKFRAGAMAGAHKTLPIPCVVKVTNLRNGRKAILRINDRGPFIPGRILDVTPKAARRLGFYKQGITEVEIKVLSVGDGKHRITRRR
;
A
#
# COMPACT_ATOMS: atom_id res chain seq x y z
N MET A 1 -25.35 -64.49 -31.50
CA MET A 1 -24.01 -64.11 -31.00
C MET A 1 -23.30 -63.28 -32.05
N LYS A 2 -23.15 -61.97 -31.82
CA LYS A 2 -22.26 -61.02 -32.53
C LYS A 2 -21.88 -59.94 -31.51
N PRO A 3 -20.60 -59.64 -31.26
CA PRO A 3 -20.22 -58.56 -30.34
C PRO A 3 -20.08 -57.24 -31.10
N SER A 4 -20.47 -56.13 -30.49
CA SER A 4 -20.13 -54.78 -30.97
C SER A 4 -19.89 -53.83 -29.78
N PRO A 5 -19.05 -52.80 -29.97
CA PRO A 5 -18.05 -52.40 -28.99
C PRO A 5 -18.50 -51.30 -28.02
N VAL A 6 -17.83 -51.30 -26.86
CA VAL A 6 -17.93 -50.32 -25.78
C VAL A 6 -17.61 -48.92 -26.30
N ARG A 7 -18.60 -48.03 -26.27
CA ARG A 7 -18.41 -46.59 -26.50
C ARG A 7 -18.15 -45.90 -25.16
N TRP A 8 -16.88 -45.64 -24.89
CA TRP A 8 -16.44 -44.63 -23.92
C TRP A 8 -16.88 -43.26 -24.44
N LEU A 9 -17.68 -42.52 -23.68
CA LEU A 9 -17.88 -41.09 -23.94
C LEU A 9 -17.39 -40.27 -22.74
N CYS A 10 -16.41 -39.45 -23.06
CA CYS A 10 -15.60 -38.59 -22.23
C CYS A 10 -16.40 -37.69 -21.28
N ALA A 11 -15.94 -37.63 -20.04
CA ALA A 11 -16.30 -36.60 -19.08
C ALA A 11 -15.88 -35.22 -19.60
N LEU A 12 -16.85 -34.34 -19.84
CA LEU A 12 -16.61 -32.91 -20.02
C LEU A 12 -16.32 -32.28 -18.66
N ILE A 13 -15.04 -32.19 -18.31
CA ILE A 13 -14.59 -31.36 -17.18
C ILE A 13 -14.63 -29.91 -17.68
N LEU A 14 -15.67 -29.19 -17.28
CA LEU A 14 -15.81 -27.75 -17.49
C LEU A 14 -14.79 -27.04 -16.58
N VAL A 15 -13.59 -26.80 -17.09
CA VAL A 15 -12.59 -25.96 -16.39
C VAL A 15 -13.07 -24.51 -16.46
N ALA A 16 -13.80 -24.08 -15.45
CA ALA A 16 -14.10 -22.66 -15.24
C ALA A 16 -12.78 -21.94 -14.93
N ALA A 17 -12.20 -21.30 -15.95
CA ALA A 17 -11.07 -20.40 -15.79
C ALA A 17 -11.52 -19.20 -14.95
N ILE A 18 -11.17 -19.22 -13.65
CA ILE A 18 -11.35 -18.07 -12.77
C ILE A 18 -10.35 -17.01 -13.21
N THR A 19 -10.73 -16.21 -14.19
CA THR A 19 -9.98 -15.02 -14.60
C THR A 19 -10.08 -14.00 -13.47
N SER A 20 -9.09 -14.02 -12.58
CA SER A 20 -8.88 -12.98 -11.57
C SER A 20 -8.58 -11.66 -12.29
N CYS A 21 -9.62 -10.92 -12.64
CA CYS A 21 -9.50 -9.61 -13.24
C CYS A 21 -9.03 -8.63 -12.15
N SER A 22 -7.70 -8.47 -12.03
CA SER A 22 -7.08 -7.38 -11.28
C SER A 22 -7.45 -6.07 -11.97
N SER A 23 -8.62 -5.51 -11.65
CA SER A 23 -9.05 -4.21 -12.17
C SER A 23 -7.97 -3.17 -11.86
N PRO A 24 -7.33 -2.56 -12.87
CA PRO A 24 -6.40 -1.48 -12.63
C PRO A 24 -7.15 -0.33 -11.96
N TYR A 25 -6.51 0.30 -10.98
CA TYR A 25 -7.14 1.38 -10.23
C TYR A 25 -7.02 2.65 -11.07
N PRO A 26 -8.12 3.37 -11.33
CA PRO A 26 -8.16 4.50 -12.27
C PRO A 26 -7.53 5.77 -11.66
N GLY A 27 -6.38 5.64 -10.99
CA GLY A 27 -5.64 6.74 -10.37
C GLY A 27 -5.32 6.51 -8.90
N TYR A 28 -6.25 5.97 -8.10
CA TYR A 28 -6.06 5.74 -6.66
C TYR A 28 -6.93 4.61 -6.09
N LYS A 29 -6.46 3.95 -5.03
CA LYS A 29 -7.21 3.02 -4.16
C LYS A 29 -7.67 3.74 -2.91
N HIS A 30 -8.98 3.78 -2.71
CA HIS A 30 -9.61 4.28 -1.48
C HIS A 30 -10.84 3.46 -1.05
N LYS A 31 -11.09 2.30 -1.69
CA LYS A 31 -12.18 1.41 -1.29
C LYS A 31 -11.90 0.83 0.11
N PRO A 32 -12.93 0.65 0.96
CA PRO A 32 -12.78 -0.04 2.23
C PRO A 32 -12.21 -1.44 2.07
N TYR A 33 -11.47 -1.91 3.06
CA TYR A 33 -10.84 -3.23 3.06
C TYR A 33 -10.74 -3.80 4.49
N THR A 34 -10.56 -5.10 4.63
CA THR A 34 -10.52 -5.78 5.93
C THR A 34 -9.20 -6.51 6.11
N ILE A 35 -8.58 -6.38 7.29
CA ILE A 35 -7.38 -7.12 7.70
C ILE A 35 -7.64 -7.66 9.10
N LYS A 36 -7.50 -8.99 9.29
CA LYS A 36 -7.69 -9.67 10.59
C LYS A 36 -9.02 -9.29 11.28
N GLY A 37 -10.11 -9.23 10.53
CA GLY A 37 -11.45 -8.85 11.04
C GLY A 37 -11.66 -7.35 11.25
N GLN A 38 -10.62 -6.52 11.21
CA GLN A 38 -10.75 -5.07 11.33
C GLN A 38 -10.96 -4.43 9.96
N ARG A 39 -12.05 -3.67 9.82
CA ARG A 39 -12.41 -2.95 8.59
C ARG A 39 -11.83 -1.54 8.58
N TYR A 40 -11.07 -1.22 7.54
CA TYR A 40 -10.44 0.08 7.32
C TYR A 40 -11.18 0.86 6.23
N HIS A 41 -11.31 2.16 6.44
CA HIS A 41 -12.02 3.07 5.54
C HIS A 41 -11.04 4.16 5.09
N PRO A 42 -10.42 4.02 3.91
CA PRO A 42 -9.55 5.06 3.40
C PRO A 42 -10.30 6.37 3.18
N ILE A 43 -9.61 7.48 3.44
CA ILE A 43 -10.10 8.84 3.24
C ILE A 43 -10.37 9.06 1.74
N HIS A 44 -11.47 9.73 1.45
CA HIS A 44 -11.83 10.08 0.08
C HIS A 44 -10.75 11.01 -0.53
N PRO A 45 -10.27 10.75 -1.76
CA PRO A 45 -9.19 11.52 -2.41
C PRO A 45 -9.39 13.04 -2.39
N ASN A 46 -10.62 13.51 -2.59
CA ASN A 46 -10.94 14.94 -2.61
C ASN A 46 -10.74 15.63 -1.24
N HIS A 47 -10.70 14.88 -0.14
CA HIS A 47 -10.57 15.42 1.22
C HIS A 47 -9.19 15.20 1.83
N ALA A 48 -8.34 14.40 1.17
CA ALA A 48 -7.08 13.97 1.77
C ALA A 48 -5.98 15.04 1.73
N VAL A 49 -5.95 15.91 0.71
CA VAL A 49 -4.88 16.90 0.57
C VAL A 49 -4.93 17.92 1.70
N GLY A 50 -3.77 18.14 2.36
CA GLY A 50 -3.64 19.07 3.47
C GLY A 50 -3.89 18.44 4.84
N ILE A 51 -4.47 17.24 4.92
CA ILE A 51 -4.60 16.50 6.18
C ILE A 51 -3.23 16.37 6.84
N LYS A 52 -3.24 16.60 8.16
CA LYS A 52 -2.12 16.31 9.04
C LYS A 52 -2.50 15.20 10.00
N GLN A 53 -1.53 14.34 10.32
CA GLN A 53 -1.71 13.29 11.32
C GLN A 53 -0.38 13.07 12.03
N GLN A 54 -0.44 12.80 13.33
CA GLN A 54 0.71 12.44 14.15
C GLN A 54 0.58 11.02 14.70
N GLY A 55 1.71 10.38 14.95
CA GLY A 55 1.79 9.07 15.59
C GLY A 55 3.06 8.32 15.27
N GLY A 56 3.13 7.07 15.71
CA GLY A 56 4.31 6.24 15.56
C GLY A 56 4.60 5.91 14.10
N ALA A 57 5.87 5.98 13.72
CA ALA A 57 6.40 5.45 12.48
C ALA A 57 7.37 4.31 12.74
N SER A 58 7.35 3.29 11.88
CA SER A 58 8.39 2.26 11.83
C SER A 58 8.92 2.10 10.41
N TRP A 59 9.79 1.11 10.19
CA TRP A 59 10.25 0.77 8.85
C TRP A 59 10.22 -0.74 8.62
N TYR A 60 10.08 -1.12 7.34
CA TYR A 60 9.90 -2.51 6.92
C TYR A 60 10.82 -2.87 5.75
N ASP A 61 11.17 -4.15 5.62
CA ASP A 61 11.91 -4.70 4.49
C ASP A 61 11.25 -6.01 4.03
N GLU A 62 10.38 -5.93 3.04
CA GLU A 62 9.62 -7.10 2.55
C GLU A 62 10.52 -8.20 1.99
N ARG A 63 11.72 -7.83 1.51
CA ARG A 63 12.70 -8.81 0.98
C ARG A 63 13.15 -9.82 2.02
N ARG A 64 12.99 -9.51 3.31
CA ARG A 64 13.33 -10.42 4.41
C ARG A 64 12.27 -11.50 4.65
N PHE A 65 11.04 -11.29 4.16
CA PHE A 65 9.90 -12.15 4.46
C PHE A 65 9.25 -12.75 3.22
N PHE A 66 9.43 -12.13 2.05
CA PHE A 66 8.80 -12.52 0.80
C PHE A 66 9.79 -12.45 -0.36
N SER A 67 9.78 -13.47 -1.22
CA SER A 67 10.70 -13.62 -2.36
C SER A 67 10.57 -12.49 -3.41
N SER A 68 9.46 -11.75 -3.43
CA SER A 68 9.18 -10.74 -4.47
C SER A 68 8.30 -9.56 -4.02
N GLY A 69 8.17 -9.31 -2.71
CA GLY A 69 7.30 -8.31 -2.05
C GLY A 69 6.62 -7.29 -2.95
N THR A 70 5.28 -7.31 -2.99
CA THR A 70 4.46 -6.38 -3.78
C THR A 70 3.64 -5.50 -2.86
N THR A 71 3.63 -4.20 -3.14
CA THR A 71 2.85 -3.23 -2.37
C THR A 71 1.36 -3.44 -2.61
N ALA A 72 0.53 -2.81 -1.80
CA ALA A 72 -0.90 -2.75 -2.04
C ALA A 72 -1.27 -2.11 -3.38
N LEU A 73 -0.38 -1.39 -4.07
CA LEU A 73 -0.58 -0.94 -5.46
C LEU A 73 -0.25 -1.99 -6.53
N GLY A 74 0.37 -3.11 -6.15
CA GLY A 74 0.92 -4.11 -7.08
C GLY A 74 2.31 -3.74 -7.61
N GLU A 75 2.92 -2.69 -7.07
CA GLU A 75 4.28 -2.27 -7.43
C GLU A 75 5.29 -3.17 -6.70
N LYS A 76 6.43 -3.49 -7.34
CA LYS A 76 7.52 -4.20 -6.65
C LYS A 76 8.08 -3.35 -5.51
N PHE A 77 8.25 -3.94 -4.34
CA PHE A 77 8.88 -3.28 -3.21
C PHE A 77 10.33 -2.92 -3.51
N ARG A 78 10.74 -1.70 -3.13
CA ARG A 78 12.11 -1.20 -3.30
C ARG A 78 12.59 -0.57 -2.00
N ALA A 79 13.48 -1.24 -1.28
CA ALA A 79 14.06 -0.72 -0.05
C ALA A 79 14.79 0.64 -0.23
N GLY A 80 15.28 0.90 -1.45
CA GLY A 80 15.91 2.15 -1.88
C GLY A 80 14.95 3.23 -2.40
N ALA A 81 13.63 3.05 -2.30
CA ALA A 81 12.65 4.07 -2.66
C ALA A 81 12.37 5.02 -1.49
N MET A 82 11.95 6.26 -1.78
CA MET A 82 11.38 7.17 -0.78
C MET A 82 9.88 6.92 -0.69
N ALA A 83 9.51 5.80 -0.07
CA ALA A 83 8.14 5.29 -0.05
C ALA A 83 7.70 4.79 1.34
N GLY A 84 6.41 4.48 1.48
CA GLY A 84 5.86 3.90 2.70
C GLY A 84 4.41 3.43 2.57
N ALA A 85 3.88 2.94 3.69
CA ALA A 85 2.55 2.39 3.87
C ALA A 85 1.74 3.24 4.85
N HIS A 86 0.44 3.40 4.56
CA HIS A 86 -0.52 4.02 5.49
C HIS A 86 -1.85 3.26 5.49
N LYS A 87 -2.51 3.20 6.65
CA LYS A 87 -3.81 2.51 6.84
C LYS A 87 -4.88 3.12 5.94
N THR A 88 -5.14 4.41 6.11
CA THR A 88 -6.35 5.07 5.57
C THR A 88 -6.08 6.22 4.60
N LEU A 89 -4.84 6.52 4.19
CA LEU A 89 -4.65 7.51 3.14
C LEU A 89 -5.03 6.89 1.79
N PRO A 90 -5.60 7.65 0.85
CA PRO A 90 -5.72 7.17 -0.52
C PRO A 90 -4.32 6.91 -1.07
N ILE A 91 -4.14 5.79 -1.77
CA ILE A 91 -2.85 5.43 -2.40
C ILE A 91 -3.01 5.42 -3.92
N PRO A 92 -2.07 5.95 -4.70
CA PRO A 92 -0.88 6.65 -4.22
C PRO A 92 -1.21 8.04 -3.67
N CYS A 93 -0.40 8.49 -2.72
CA CYS A 93 -0.34 9.90 -2.34
C CYS A 93 1.10 10.30 -2.03
N VAL A 94 1.35 11.60 -1.98
CA VAL A 94 2.65 12.16 -1.57
C VAL A 94 2.47 12.86 -0.24
N VAL A 95 3.31 12.53 0.74
CA VAL A 95 3.28 13.11 2.08
C VAL A 95 4.63 13.75 2.42
N LYS A 96 4.59 14.88 3.11
CA LYS A 96 5.74 15.38 3.87
C LYS A 96 5.71 14.74 5.25
N VAL A 97 6.79 14.07 5.61
CA VAL A 97 6.98 13.47 6.93
C VAL A 97 8.00 14.31 7.69
N THR A 98 7.68 14.62 8.95
CA THR A 98 8.59 15.27 9.90
C THR A 98 8.81 14.31 11.05
N ASN A 99 10.05 13.91 11.31
CA ASN A 99 10.40 13.21 12.53
C ASN A 99 10.41 14.22 13.69
N LEU A 100 9.51 14.04 14.64
CA LEU A 100 9.31 14.97 15.74
C LEU A 100 10.45 14.95 16.77
N ARG A 101 11.24 13.88 16.81
CA ARG A 101 12.37 13.76 17.75
C ARG A 101 13.61 14.53 17.32
N ASN A 102 13.81 14.76 16.02
CA ASN A 102 15.04 15.36 15.50
C ASN A 102 14.81 16.45 14.45
N GLY A 103 13.55 16.78 14.15
CA GLY A 103 13.16 17.81 13.18
C GLY A 103 13.43 17.46 11.71
N ARG A 104 14.00 16.29 11.39
CA ARG A 104 14.32 15.88 10.02
C ARG A 104 13.04 15.65 9.22
N LYS A 105 13.09 16.01 7.93
CA LYS A 105 11.95 15.95 7.03
C LYS A 105 12.27 15.17 5.77
N ALA A 106 11.27 14.48 5.23
CA ALA A 106 11.35 13.80 3.95
C ALA A 106 10.01 13.85 3.22
N ILE A 107 10.03 13.82 1.90
CA ILE A 107 8.83 13.63 1.08
C ILE A 107 8.80 12.18 0.64
N LEU A 108 7.68 11.50 0.91
CA LEU A 108 7.49 10.08 0.61
C LEU A 108 6.26 9.88 -0.28
N ARG A 109 6.36 8.91 -1.19
CA ARG A 109 5.19 8.33 -1.86
C ARG A 109 4.59 7.25 -0.98
N ILE A 110 3.32 7.35 -0.63
CA ILE A 110 2.60 6.26 0.01
C ILE A 110 1.94 5.44 -1.08
N ASN A 111 2.37 4.20 -1.23
CA ASN A 111 1.92 3.26 -2.26
C ASN A 111 1.47 1.92 -1.67
N ASP A 112 1.34 1.85 -0.35
CA ASP A 112 1.14 0.59 0.35
C ASP A 112 0.20 0.73 1.57
N ARG A 113 -0.24 -0.41 2.12
CA ARG A 113 -1.17 -0.47 3.26
C ARG A 113 -0.50 -1.00 4.52
N GLY A 114 -0.90 -0.45 5.65
CA GLY A 114 -0.31 -0.72 6.96
C GLY A 114 0.24 0.56 7.60
N PRO A 115 0.98 0.50 8.71
CA PRO A 115 1.14 -0.64 9.61
C PRO A 115 -0.22 -1.16 10.10
N PHE A 116 -0.32 -2.41 10.56
CA PHE A 116 -1.49 -2.91 11.29
C PHE A 116 -1.19 -3.10 12.78
N ILE A 117 -0.35 -2.22 13.32
CA ILE A 117 -0.01 -2.16 14.73
C ILE A 117 -0.70 -0.92 15.35
N PRO A 118 -1.34 -1.05 16.52
CA PRO A 118 -1.90 0.09 17.25
C PRO A 118 -0.85 1.18 17.51
N GLY A 119 -1.27 2.45 17.53
CA GLY A 119 -0.37 3.59 17.74
C GLY A 119 0.54 3.96 16.56
N ARG A 120 0.80 3.05 15.61
CA ARG A 120 1.57 3.35 14.40
C ARG A 120 0.69 3.81 13.25
N ILE A 121 1.10 4.87 12.58
CA ILE A 121 0.39 5.48 11.45
C ILE A 121 1.14 5.28 10.13
N LEU A 122 2.45 5.06 10.17
CA LEU A 122 3.31 5.05 8.99
C LEU A 122 4.37 3.95 9.10
N ASP A 123 4.54 3.16 8.05
CA ASP A 123 5.69 2.26 7.89
C ASP A 123 6.45 2.69 6.64
N VAL A 124 7.75 2.92 6.74
CA VAL A 124 8.54 3.47 5.63
C VAL A 124 9.61 2.49 5.15
N THR A 125 10.17 2.73 3.97
CA THR A 125 11.32 1.94 3.50
C THR A 125 12.59 2.20 4.33
N PRO A 126 13.59 1.30 4.27
CA PRO A 126 14.89 1.51 4.91
C PRO A 126 15.56 2.83 4.52
N LYS A 127 15.48 3.24 3.24
CA LYS A 127 16.04 4.51 2.79
C LYS A 127 15.34 5.71 3.43
N ALA A 128 14.01 5.69 3.50
CA ALA A 128 13.24 6.76 4.12
C ALA A 128 13.55 6.87 5.62
N ALA A 129 13.66 5.75 6.33
CA ALA A 129 14.02 5.74 7.74
C ALA A 129 15.42 6.30 8.01
N ARG A 130 16.40 6.01 7.13
CA ARG A 130 17.75 6.61 7.21
C ARG A 130 17.68 8.12 6.98
N ARG A 131 16.92 8.57 5.99
CA ARG A 131 16.73 10.01 5.69
C ARG A 131 16.07 10.75 6.86
N LEU A 132 15.07 10.14 7.49
CA LEU A 132 14.37 10.67 8.67
C LEU A 132 15.16 10.46 9.98
N GLY A 133 16.28 9.74 9.94
CA GLY A 133 17.19 9.59 11.07
C GLY A 133 16.67 8.70 12.20
N PHE A 134 15.86 7.68 11.91
CA PHE A 134 15.38 6.73 12.91
C PHE A 134 15.66 5.25 12.57
N TYR A 135 16.44 4.98 11.52
CA TYR A 135 16.72 3.62 11.06
C TYR A 135 17.28 2.70 12.17
N LYS A 136 18.21 3.21 12.99
CA LYS A 136 18.82 2.44 14.10
C LYS A 136 17.86 2.23 15.26
N GLN A 137 16.99 3.20 15.52
CA GLN A 137 15.99 3.20 16.60
C GLN A 137 14.80 2.28 16.28
N GLY A 138 14.56 1.98 15.00
CA GLY A 138 13.44 1.16 14.54
C GLY A 138 12.12 1.93 14.48
N ILE A 139 11.82 2.72 15.50
CA ILE A 139 10.58 3.50 15.64
C ILE A 139 10.84 4.95 16.02
N THR A 140 9.92 5.85 15.65
CA THR A 140 9.94 7.26 16.07
C THR A 140 8.53 7.87 16.00
N GLU A 141 8.32 9.01 16.64
CA GLU A 141 7.11 9.81 16.44
C GLU A 141 7.27 10.72 15.21
N VAL A 142 6.23 10.79 14.37
CA VAL A 142 6.22 11.64 13.17
C VAL A 142 4.94 12.46 13.06
N GLU A 143 5.04 13.60 12.37
CA GLU A 143 3.91 14.27 11.74
C GLU A 143 3.96 14.01 10.23
N ILE A 144 2.84 13.58 9.64
CA ILE A 144 2.64 13.55 8.20
C ILE A 144 1.74 14.70 7.76
N LYS A 145 2.00 15.26 6.59
CA LYS A 145 1.11 16.19 5.87
C LYS A 145 0.94 15.72 4.43
N VAL A 146 -0.30 15.50 4.00
CA VAL A 146 -0.61 15.11 2.61
C VAL A 146 -0.42 16.30 1.68
N LEU A 147 0.41 16.13 0.65
CA LEU A 147 0.72 17.15 -0.35
C LEU A 147 -0.11 16.96 -1.63
N SER A 148 -0.29 15.70 -2.06
CA SER A 148 -1.07 15.36 -3.25
C SER A 148 -1.60 13.93 -3.17
N VAL A 149 -2.62 13.62 -3.96
CA VAL A 149 -3.21 12.28 -4.11
C VAL A 149 -3.29 11.92 -5.58
N GLY A 150 -3.07 10.65 -5.92
CA GLY A 150 -3.07 10.16 -7.31
C GLY A 150 -1.82 10.58 -8.09
N ASP A 151 -1.67 9.98 -9.28
CA ASP A 151 -0.58 10.25 -10.23
C ASP A 151 -1.12 10.72 -11.58
N GLY A 152 -0.25 11.30 -12.41
CA GLY A 152 -0.57 11.70 -13.79
C GLY A 152 -1.82 12.56 -13.88
N LYS A 153 -2.75 12.17 -14.77
CA LYS A 153 -4.05 12.84 -14.98
C LYS A 153 -4.98 12.80 -13.76
N HIS A 154 -4.72 11.93 -12.79
CA HIS A 154 -5.53 11.77 -11.57
C HIS A 154 -4.94 12.50 -10.37
N ARG A 155 -3.87 13.28 -10.56
CA ARG A 155 -3.20 14.00 -9.49
C ARG A 155 -4.07 15.15 -8.97
N ILE A 156 -4.43 15.08 -7.70
CA ILE A 156 -5.10 16.12 -6.94
C ILE A 156 -4.07 16.83 -6.07
N THR A 157 -3.98 18.15 -6.19
CA THR A 157 -3.18 19.04 -5.32
C THR A 157 -4.07 20.12 -4.74
N ARG A 158 -3.65 20.76 -3.65
CA ARG A 158 -4.36 21.96 -3.16
C ARG A 158 -4.25 23.02 -4.26
N ARG A 159 -5.39 23.50 -4.77
CA ARG A 159 -5.39 24.69 -5.62
C ARG A 159 -4.84 25.85 -4.77
N ARG A 160 -3.86 26.56 -5.30
CA ARG A 160 -3.35 27.78 -4.67
C ARG A 160 -4.36 28.89 -4.82
#